data_AF-A0A381U6Q8-F1
#
_entry.id   AF-A0A381U6Q8-F1
#
_cell.length_a   1.000
_cell.length_b   1.000
_cell.length_c   1.000
_cell.angle_alpha   90.00
_cell.angle_beta   90.00
_cell.angle_gamma   90.00
#
_symmetry.space_group_name_H-M   'P 1'
#
loop_
_entity.id
_entity.type
_entity.pdbx_description
1 polymer ?
#
loop_
_entity_poly.entity_id
_entity_poly.type
_entity_poly.pdbx_seq_one_letter_code
_entity_poly.pdbx_strand_id
1 'polypeptide(L)'
;MNKTIQKYFFIMLAAVLLPSIALAQNTVTFTNAAATGRYGPTQAQVNTAYDGTILDDAVTINTQGIQEWTVPATGTYTIEAWGAMGGVGNGSAAGLGARMRSDFTLTQGTVLKILVGQQPAATGSKGYGSGGGGGTFVVTGTSTAKIIAGGGGGGSYSNYNYDGGHGLTGTSGGDGITGYAGGTNGSGGGGSSGNWGGTGGAGLTGNG
;
A
#
# COMPACT_ATOMS: atom_id res chain seq x y z
N MET A 1 -10.86 61.99 16.09
CA MET A 1 -9.73 61.06 15.82
C MET A 1 -9.24 61.30 14.40
N ASN A 2 -7.94 61.51 14.18
CA ASN A 2 -7.39 61.84 12.86
C ASN A 2 -7.62 60.67 11.89
N LYS A 3 -8.16 60.94 10.69
CA LYS A 3 -8.49 59.92 9.67
C LYS A 3 -7.25 59.09 9.27
N THR A 4 -6.06 59.65 9.43
CA THR A 4 -4.79 58.95 9.19
C THR A 4 -4.51 57.86 10.24
N ILE A 5 -4.90 58.07 11.50
CA ILE A 5 -4.68 57.10 12.60
C ILE A 5 -5.61 55.89 12.48
N GLN A 6 -6.86 56.07 12.03
CA GLN A 6 -7.76 54.95 11.75
C GLN A 6 -7.24 54.06 10.62
N LYS A 7 -6.65 54.66 9.56
CA LYS A 7 -6.14 53.91 8.41
C LYS A 7 -4.97 53.00 8.80
N TYR A 8 -4.07 53.46 9.65
CA TYR A 8 -2.96 52.64 10.15
C TYR A 8 -3.39 51.63 11.22
N PHE A 9 -4.37 51.95 12.08
CA PHE A 9 -4.91 51.01 13.05
C PHE A 9 -5.62 49.81 12.37
N PHE A 10 -6.35 50.04 11.28
CA PHE A 10 -6.98 48.97 10.50
C PHE A 10 -5.98 48.11 9.72
N ILE A 11 -4.90 48.70 9.19
CA ILE A 11 -3.85 47.94 8.49
C ILE A 11 -3.03 47.10 9.48
N MET A 12 -2.75 47.61 10.67
CA MET A 12 -2.06 46.85 11.73
C MET A 12 -2.95 45.75 12.31
N LEU A 13 -4.26 45.96 12.45
CA LEU A 13 -5.20 44.91 12.91
C LEU A 13 -5.35 43.80 11.86
N ALA A 14 -5.30 44.12 10.56
CA ALA A 14 -5.31 43.12 9.48
C ALA A 14 -3.98 42.35 9.34
N ALA A 15 -2.84 42.97 9.67
CA ALA A 15 -1.54 42.30 9.68
C ALA A 15 -1.31 41.42 10.93
N VAL A 16 -2.02 41.67 12.03
CA VAL A 16 -1.94 40.90 13.29
C VAL A 16 -3.00 39.79 13.36
N LEU A 17 -3.99 39.78 12.45
CA LEU A 17 -4.97 38.72 12.28
C LEU A 17 -4.71 37.89 11.02
N LEU A 18 -3.44 37.53 10.75
CA LEU A 18 -3.19 36.40 9.88
C LEU A 18 -3.84 35.19 10.57
N PRO A 19 -4.87 34.54 9.99
CA PRO A 19 -5.20 33.21 10.46
C PRO A 19 -3.91 32.42 10.34
N SER A 20 -3.47 31.80 11.44
CA SER A 20 -2.58 30.67 11.34
C SER A 20 -3.26 29.72 10.37
N ILE A 21 -2.77 29.68 9.12
CA ILE A 21 -3.16 28.64 8.18
C ILE A 21 -2.55 27.39 8.79
N ALA A 22 -3.28 26.76 9.71
CA ALA A 22 -3.06 25.38 10.03
C ALA A 22 -3.15 24.67 8.68
N LEU A 23 -2.00 24.29 8.13
CA LEU A 23 -1.98 23.37 7.01
C LEU A 23 -2.64 22.11 7.54
N ALA A 24 -3.92 21.94 7.24
CA ALA A 24 -4.58 20.68 7.48
C ALA A 24 -3.77 19.65 6.68
N GLN A 25 -3.12 18.73 7.39
CA GLN A 25 -2.44 17.62 6.75
C GLN A 25 -3.53 16.75 6.11
N ASN A 26 -3.76 16.94 4.81
CA ASN A 26 -4.69 16.09 4.07
C ASN A 26 -4.06 14.72 3.90
N THR A 27 -4.64 13.72 4.57
CA THR A 27 -4.29 12.31 4.37
C THR A 27 -5.25 11.71 3.36
N VAL A 28 -4.68 11.10 2.31
CA VAL A 28 -5.41 10.21 1.40
C VAL A 28 -4.97 8.77 1.65
N THR A 29 -5.91 7.83 1.61
CA THR A 29 -5.65 6.42 1.88
C THR A 29 -6.01 5.59 0.67
N PHE A 30 -5.00 5.01 0.05
CA PHE A 30 -5.18 4.04 -1.03
C PHE A 30 -5.40 2.65 -0.42
N THR A 31 -6.42 1.94 -0.90
CA THR A 31 -6.76 0.58 -0.47
C THR A 31 -6.73 -0.36 -1.66
N ASN A 32 -6.97 -1.64 -1.43
CA ASN A 32 -7.24 -2.59 -2.50
C ASN A 32 -8.60 -2.42 -3.19
N ALA A 33 -9.41 -1.44 -2.79
CA ALA A 33 -10.77 -1.22 -3.29
C ALA A 33 -11.63 -2.50 -3.26
N ALA A 34 -11.50 -3.26 -2.16
CA ALA A 34 -12.15 -4.55 -1.92
C ALA A 34 -11.86 -5.66 -2.96
N ALA A 35 -10.86 -5.45 -3.85
CA ALA A 35 -10.39 -6.52 -4.71
C ALA A 35 -9.69 -7.60 -3.89
N THR A 36 -9.73 -8.84 -4.38
CA THR A 36 -8.98 -9.98 -3.82
C THR A 36 -8.27 -10.72 -4.95
N GLY A 37 -7.13 -11.33 -4.65
CA GLY A 37 -6.37 -12.10 -5.63
C GLY A 37 -5.51 -11.24 -6.56
N ARG A 38 -4.86 -11.91 -7.52
CA ARG A 38 -3.68 -11.38 -8.23
C ARG A 38 -3.91 -10.17 -9.14
N TYR A 39 -5.13 -9.93 -9.59
CA TYR A 39 -5.39 -8.89 -10.60
C TYR A 39 -5.58 -7.50 -9.98
N GLY A 40 -5.85 -7.42 -8.68
CA GLY A 40 -6.17 -6.16 -8.02
C GLY A 40 -7.43 -5.48 -8.57
N PRO A 41 -7.69 -4.22 -8.18
CA PRO A 41 -8.92 -3.54 -8.53
C PRO A 41 -9.00 -3.07 -9.99
N THR A 42 -10.23 -3.04 -10.49
CA THR A 42 -10.66 -2.37 -11.72
C THR A 42 -11.01 -0.90 -11.47
N GLN A 43 -11.15 -0.09 -12.53
CA GLN A 43 -11.58 1.31 -12.40
C GLN A 43 -12.91 1.44 -11.64
N ALA A 44 -13.90 0.60 -11.94
CA ALA A 44 -15.21 0.67 -11.30
C ALA A 44 -15.14 0.39 -9.79
N GLN A 45 -14.28 -0.53 -9.36
CA GLN A 45 -14.05 -0.82 -7.94
C GLN A 45 -13.38 0.35 -7.23
N VAL A 46 -12.39 0.99 -7.87
CA VAL A 46 -11.74 2.20 -7.35
C VAL A 46 -12.73 3.35 -7.20
N ASN A 47 -13.55 3.62 -8.23
CA ASN A 47 -14.57 4.66 -8.17
C ASN A 47 -15.53 4.41 -7.00
N THR A 48 -16.02 3.18 -6.86
CA THR A 48 -16.92 2.81 -5.75
C THR A 48 -16.24 2.95 -4.39
N ALA A 49 -14.95 2.60 -4.29
CA ALA A 49 -14.21 2.64 -3.04
C ALA A 49 -13.85 4.06 -2.57
N TYR A 50 -13.76 5.02 -3.49
CA TYR A 50 -13.33 6.39 -3.21
C TYR A 50 -14.42 7.45 -3.39
N ASP A 51 -15.63 7.06 -3.79
CA ASP A 51 -16.82 7.93 -3.85
C ASP A 51 -16.98 8.74 -2.56
N GLY A 52 -17.08 10.06 -2.70
CA GLY A 52 -17.23 11.00 -1.58
C GLY A 52 -15.94 11.25 -0.75
N THR A 53 -14.77 10.81 -1.22
CA THR A 53 -13.47 11.08 -0.58
C THR A 53 -12.62 12.08 -1.39
N ILE A 54 -11.45 12.48 -0.88
CA ILE A 54 -10.49 13.30 -1.65
C ILE A 54 -9.95 12.55 -2.89
N LEU A 55 -10.03 11.21 -2.90
CA LEU A 55 -9.62 10.38 -4.02
C LEU A 55 -10.72 10.19 -5.07
N ASP A 56 -11.93 10.69 -4.83
CA ASP A 56 -13.05 10.60 -5.76
C ASP A 56 -12.70 11.24 -7.11
N ASP A 57 -12.92 10.50 -8.20
CA ASP A 57 -12.50 10.82 -9.56
C ASP A 57 -11.01 11.19 -9.77
N ALA A 58 -10.17 11.07 -8.74
CA ALA A 58 -8.76 11.47 -8.77
C ALA A 58 -7.79 10.31 -9.04
N VAL A 59 -8.32 9.09 -9.15
CA VAL A 59 -7.53 7.85 -9.34
C VAL A 59 -7.94 7.14 -10.62
N THR A 60 -6.96 6.82 -11.46
CA THR A 60 -7.18 6.07 -12.70
C THR A 60 -6.51 4.70 -12.68
N ILE A 61 -7.09 3.73 -13.40
CA ILE A 61 -6.56 2.39 -13.63
C ILE A 61 -6.24 2.26 -15.12
N ASN A 62 -4.98 2.49 -15.49
CA ASN A 62 -4.48 2.23 -16.86
C ASN A 62 -3.97 0.79 -17.03
N THR A 63 -3.42 0.23 -15.97
CA THR A 63 -3.06 -1.17 -15.83
C THR A 63 -3.84 -1.74 -14.67
N GLN A 64 -4.62 -2.80 -14.89
CA GLN A 64 -5.45 -3.39 -13.83
C GLN A 64 -4.63 -3.70 -12.58
N GLY A 65 -5.15 -3.33 -11.41
CA GLY A 65 -4.49 -3.49 -10.13
C GLY A 65 -3.56 -2.34 -9.71
N ILE A 66 -3.21 -1.43 -10.64
CA ILE A 66 -2.32 -0.30 -10.38
C ILE A 66 -3.14 0.99 -10.39
N GLN A 67 -3.19 1.66 -9.24
CA GLN A 67 -3.83 2.94 -9.04
C GLN A 67 -2.88 4.07 -9.40
N GLU A 68 -3.29 4.93 -10.32
CA GLU A 68 -2.51 6.09 -10.76
C GLU A 68 -3.09 7.36 -10.17
N TRP A 69 -2.27 8.12 -9.44
CA TRP A 69 -2.66 9.37 -8.80
C TRP A 69 -1.68 10.47 -9.13
N THR A 70 -2.20 11.64 -9.53
CA THR A 70 -1.38 12.79 -9.91
C THR A 70 -1.16 13.69 -8.71
N VAL A 71 0.11 13.95 -8.39
CA VAL A 71 0.52 14.83 -7.31
C VAL A 71 -0.04 16.24 -7.53
N PRO A 72 -0.88 16.77 -6.62
CA PRO A 72 -1.61 18.01 -6.86
C PRO A 72 -0.76 19.27 -6.65
N ALA A 73 0.32 19.19 -5.87
CA ALA A 73 1.20 20.31 -5.57
C ALA A 73 2.63 19.82 -5.29
N THR A 74 3.62 20.65 -5.60
CA THR A 74 5.01 20.35 -5.24
C THR A 74 5.18 20.49 -3.74
N GLY A 75 5.78 19.48 -3.10
CA GLY A 75 6.00 19.50 -1.66
C GLY A 75 6.59 18.21 -1.11
N THR A 76 6.75 18.17 0.20
CA THR A 76 7.16 16.95 0.93
C THR A 76 5.92 16.15 1.30
N TYR A 77 5.89 14.88 0.90
CA TYR A 77 4.84 13.93 1.20
C TYR A 77 5.40 12.81 2.07
N THR A 78 4.80 12.60 3.23
CA THR A 78 5.00 11.36 3.99
C THR A 78 4.19 10.26 3.33
N ILE A 79 4.86 9.21 2.85
CA ILE A 79 4.22 8.02 2.31
C ILE A 79 4.42 6.87 3.29
N GLU A 80 3.31 6.23 3.66
CA GLU A 80 3.29 5.06 4.52
C GLU A 80 2.65 3.88 3.77
N ALA A 81 3.40 2.79 3.63
CA ALA A 81 3.01 1.60 2.87
C ALA A 81 2.91 0.38 3.79
N TRP A 82 1.87 -0.42 3.59
CA TRP A 82 1.58 -1.62 4.38
C TRP A 82 1.39 -2.81 3.44
N GLY A 83 2.25 -3.82 3.55
CA GLY A 83 2.07 -5.08 2.84
C GLY A 83 0.88 -5.86 3.39
N ALA A 84 0.26 -6.69 2.57
CA ALA A 84 -0.84 -7.53 3.03
C ALA A 84 -0.34 -8.69 3.91
N MET A 85 -1.18 -9.10 4.85
CA MET A 85 -1.01 -10.35 5.57
C MET A 85 -1.19 -11.55 4.62
N GLY A 86 -0.51 -12.66 4.90
CA GLY A 86 -0.82 -13.94 4.27
C GLY A 86 -2.16 -14.53 4.70
N GLY A 87 -2.47 -15.71 4.18
CA GLY A 87 -3.64 -16.50 4.60
C GLY A 87 -3.34 -17.29 5.87
N VAL A 88 -4.33 -17.39 6.75
CA VAL A 88 -4.23 -18.19 7.99
C VAL A 88 -4.42 -19.67 7.63
N GLY A 89 -3.45 -20.49 8.03
CA GLY A 89 -3.52 -21.94 7.86
C GLY A 89 -4.43 -22.62 8.89
N ASN A 90 -4.81 -23.87 8.63
CA ASN A 90 -5.53 -24.66 9.61
C ASN A 90 -4.56 -25.04 10.75
N GLY A 91 -4.63 -24.36 11.89
CA GLY A 91 -3.72 -24.56 13.02
C GLY A 91 -2.39 -23.81 12.92
N SER A 92 -2.25 -22.85 12.01
CA SER A 92 -1.03 -22.02 11.89
C SER A 92 -1.35 -20.57 11.56
N ALA A 93 -0.62 -19.64 12.16
CA ALA A 93 -0.77 -18.21 11.91
C ALA A 93 -0.25 -17.81 10.53
N ALA A 94 -0.80 -16.72 9.99
CA ALA A 94 -0.26 -16.06 8.82
C ALA A 94 0.86 -15.10 9.19
N GLY A 95 1.77 -14.86 8.26
CA GLY A 95 2.72 -13.77 8.34
C GLY A 95 2.03 -12.43 8.14
N LEU A 96 2.28 -11.49 9.03
CA LEU A 96 1.97 -10.07 8.84
C LEU A 96 2.77 -9.48 7.68
N GLY A 97 2.20 -8.53 6.95
CA GLY A 97 2.96 -7.72 5.98
C GLY A 97 3.84 -6.68 6.66
N ALA A 98 4.86 -6.20 5.93
CA ALA A 98 5.74 -5.15 6.39
C ALA A 98 5.02 -3.79 6.44
N ARG A 99 5.57 -2.88 7.25
CA ARG A 99 5.20 -1.46 7.24
C ARG A 99 6.44 -0.64 6.94
N MET A 100 6.32 0.30 6.01
CA MET A 100 7.38 1.28 5.72
C MET A 100 6.81 2.68 5.70
N ARG A 101 7.62 3.64 6.14
CA ARG A 101 7.29 5.07 6.10
C ARG A 101 8.51 5.88 5.74
N SER A 102 8.36 6.84 4.84
CA SER A 102 9.41 7.81 4.52
C SER A 102 8.81 9.09 3.94
N ASP A 103 9.56 10.18 4.05
CA ASP A 103 9.24 11.45 3.42
C ASP A 103 9.88 11.51 2.02
N PHE A 104 9.12 12.04 1.05
CA PHE A 104 9.56 12.21 -0.33
C PHE A 104 9.21 13.60 -0.83
N THR A 105 10.14 14.28 -1.48
CA THR A 105 9.83 15.48 -2.27
C THR A 105 9.20 15.04 -3.59
N LEU A 106 7.93 15.41 -3.79
CA LEU A 106 7.20 15.16 -5.03
C LEU A 106 6.91 16.48 -5.74
N THR A 107 6.95 16.44 -7.07
CA THR A 107 6.65 17.60 -7.92
C THR A 107 5.20 17.50 -8.39
N GLN A 108 4.50 18.63 -8.42
CA GLN A 108 3.16 18.74 -9.03
C GLN A 108 3.14 18.10 -10.42
N GLY A 109 2.08 17.37 -10.73
CA GLY A 109 1.91 16.68 -12.01
C GLY A 109 2.65 15.35 -12.12
N THR A 110 3.48 14.98 -11.14
CA THR A 110 4.06 13.63 -11.08
C THR A 110 2.96 12.61 -10.87
N VAL A 111 2.92 11.56 -11.69
CA VAL A 111 2.00 10.43 -11.49
C VAL A 111 2.68 9.39 -10.59
N LEU A 112 2.07 9.12 -9.44
CA LEU A 112 2.38 7.96 -8.61
C LEU A 112 1.61 6.75 -9.11
N LYS A 113 2.30 5.63 -9.26
CA LYS A 113 1.71 4.31 -9.50
C LYS A 113 1.73 3.53 -8.19
N ILE A 114 0.55 3.16 -7.72
CA ILE A 114 0.31 2.62 -6.39
C ILE A 114 -0.33 1.24 -6.56
N LEU A 115 0.39 0.21 -6.14
CA LEU A 115 -0.13 -1.14 -6.02
C LEU A 115 -0.33 -1.41 -4.53
N VAL A 116 -1.56 -1.72 -4.13
CA VAL A 116 -1.87 -2.09 -2.75
C VAL A 116 -1.94 -3.61 -2.66
N GLY A 117 -1.15 -4.16 -1.74
CA GLY A 117 -1.05 -5.58 -1.49
C GLY A 117 -2.40 -6.21 -1.17
N GLN A 118 -2.61 -7.42 -1.68
CA GLN A 118 -3.85 -8.17 -1.52
C GLN A 118 -3.67 -9.31 -0.55
N GLN A 119 -4.60 -9.46 0.39
CA GLN A 119 -4.68 -10.68 1.19
C GLN A 119 -5.23 -11.81 0.29
N PRO A 120 -4.68 -13.02 0.36
CA PRO A 120 -5.24 -14.17 -0.35
C PRO A 120 -6.62 -14.51 0.23
N ALA A 121 -7.48 -15.12 -0.59
CA ALA A 121 -8.74 -15.66 -0.10
C ALA A 121 -8.49 -16.67 1.03
N ALA A 122 -9.36 -16.71 2.04
CA ALA A 122 -9.25 -17.65 3.14
C ALA A 122 -9.29 -19.10 2.60
N THR A 123 -8.15 -19.79 2.63
CA THR A 123 -8.04 -21.20 2.24
C THR A 123 -8.40 -22.07 3.43
N GLY A 124 -9.70 -22.30 3.62
CA GLY A 124 -10.22 -22.99 4.81
C GLY A 124 -10.32 -24.52 4.73
N SER A 125 -10.24 -25.18 3.56
CA SER A 125 -11.00 -26.46 3.48
C SER A 125 -10.41 -27.65 2.70
N LYS A 126 -9.16 -27.64 2.25
CA LYS A 126 -8.58 -28.82 1.57
C LYS A 126 -7.10 -28.90 1.88
N GLY A 127 -6.66 -29.80 2.78
CA GLY A 127 -5.28 -30.27 3.00
C GLY A 127 -4.10 -29.56 2.32
N TYR A 128 -4.01 -28.23 2.41
CA TYR A 128 -3.04 -27.38 1.73
C TYR A 128 -2.77 -26.20 2.65
N GLY A 129 -1.54 -25.68 2.62
CA GLY A 129 -1.23 -24.42 3.28
C GLY A 129 -1.89 -23.24 2.57
N SER A 130 -1.79 -22.08 3.20
CA SER A 130 -2.43 -20.85 2.72
C SER A 130 -1.54 -20.03 1.82
N GLY A 131 -2.14 -19.20 0.95
CA GLY A 131 -1.38 -18.27 0.11
C GLY A 131 -0.63 -17.20 0.91
N GLY A 132 0.38 -16.60 0.28
CA GLY A 132 1.03 -15.38 0.77
C GLY A 132 0.21 -14.12 0.48
N GLY A 133 0.48 -13.06 1.22
CA GLY A 133 -0.01 -11.71 0.99
C GLY A 133 0.84 -10.99 -0.04
N GLY A 134 0.21 -10.12 -0.82
CA GLY A 134 0.91 -9.24 -1.77
C GLY A 134 1.62 -8.07 -1.08
N GLY A 135 2.73 -7.62 -1.66
CA GLY A 135 3.40 -6.38 -1.25
C GLY A 135 2.68 -5.12 -1.72
N THR A 136 2.96 -3.99 -1.06
CA THR A 136 2.47 -2.66 -1.44
C THR A 136 3.61 -1.83 -2.00
N PHE A 137 3.40 -1.23 -3.16
CA PHE A 137 4.41 -0.51 -3.92
C PHE A 137 3.92 0.88 -4.27
N VAL A 138 4.79 1.87 -4.08
CA VAL A 138 4.61 3.21 -4.64
C VAL A 138 5.81 3.53 -5.50
N VAL A 139 5.57 3.74 -6.79
CA VAL A 139 6.62 3.97 -7.79
C VAL A 139 6.30 5.21 -8.64
N THR A 140 7.32 5.82 -9.23
CA THR A 140 7.18 6.91 -10.21
C THR A 140 7.75 6.49 -11.56
N GLY A 141 7.09 6.87 -12.66
CA GLY A 141 7.58 6.60 -14.01
C GLY A 141 7.58 5.11 -14.37
N THR A 142 8.67 4.62 -14.99
CA THR A 142 8.78 3.24 -15.47
C THR A 142 9.39 2.27 -14.46
N SER A 143 10.23 2.68 -13.49
CA SER A 143 10.89 1.71 -12.59
C SER A 143 11.46 2.27 -11.28
N THR A 144 11.30 3.55 -10.92
CA THR A 144 11.90 4.06 -9.67
C THR A 144 10.93 3.88 -8.51
N ALA A 145 11.19 2.86 -7.68
CA ALA A 145 10.47 2.67 -6.44
C ALA A 145 10.74 3.82 -5.45
N LYS A 146 9.68 4.35 -4.86
CA LYS A 146 9.76 5.28 -3.72
C LYS A 146 9.73 4.50 -2.43
N ILE A 147 8.73 3.63 -2.26
CA ILE A 147 8.58 2.82 -1.06
C ILE A 147 7.92 1.48 -1.40
N ILE A 148 8.36 0.41 -0.72
CA ILE A 148 7.91 -0.96 -0.96
C ILE A 148 7.74 -1.65 0.39
N ALA A 149 6.54 -2.11 0.72
CA ALA A 149 6.31 -2.93 1.90
C ALA A 149 5.96 -4.36 1.48
N GLY A 150 6.82 -5.34 1.77
CA GLY A 150 6.59 -6.74 1.39
C GLY A 150 5.39 -7.37 2.10
N GLY A 151 4.70 -8.30 1.42
CA GLY A 151 3.61 -9.06 2.02
C GLY A 151 4.10 -10.23 2.88
N GLY A 152 3.27 -10.68 3.81
CA GLY A 152 3.59 -11.82 4.69
C GLY A 152 3.26 -13.18 4.05
N GLY A 153 3.96 -14.23 4.46
CA GLY A 153 3.70 -15.61 4.03
C GLY A 153 2.41 -16.19 4.61
N GLY A 154 1.90 -17.25 3.99
CA GLY A 154 0.73 -17.99 4.47
C GLY A 154 1.10 -19.06 5.51
N GLY A 155 0.17 -19.37 6.41
CA GLY A 155 0.33 -20.46 7.39
C GLY A 155 0.15 -21.85 6.76
N SER A 156 0.80 -22.85 7.36
CA SER A 156 0.73 -24.26 6.90
C SER A 156 -0.57 -24.98 7.28
N TYR A 157 -0.75 -26.20 6.78
CA TYR A 157 -1.82 -27.11 7.20
C TYR A 157 -1.48 -27.84 8.51
N SER A 158 -2.51 -28.19 9.29
CA SER A 158 -2.49 -28.63 10.70
C SER A 158 -1.50 -29.73 11.09
N ASN A 159 -1.05 -30.56 10.15
CA ASN A 159 -0.07 -31.61 10.46
C ASN A 159 1.37 -31.09 10.56
N TYR A 160 1.62 -29.85 10.13
CA TYR A 160 2.96 -29.25 10.05
C TYR A 160 3.15 -28.09 11.04
N ASN A 161 2.09 -27.34 11.38
CA ASN A 161 2.09 -26.28 12.41
C ASN A 161 3.18 -25.21 12.26
N TYR A 162 3.48 -24.80 11.03
CA TYR A 162 4.39 -23.71 10.75
C TYR A 162 3.64 -22.43 10.37
N ASP A 163 3.97 -21.35 11.07
CA ASP A 163 3.45 -20.02 10.81
C ASP A 163 4.11 -19.40 9.57
N GLY A 164 3.36 -18.54 8.88
CA GLY A 164 3.87 -17.78 7.75
C GLY A 164 4.92 -16.75 8.19
N GLY A 165 6.00 -16.62 7.42
CA GLY A 165 7.03 -15.61 7.67
C GLY A 165 6.50 -14.18 7.49
N HIS A 166 6.95 -13.23 8.31
CA HIS A 166 6.57 -11.82 8.15
C HIS A 166 7.14 -11.20 6.86
N GLY A 167 6.44 -10.21 6.34
CA GLY A 167 6.89 -9.41 5.21
C GLY A 167 8.16 -8.64 5.56
N LEU A 168 9.02 -8.46 4.56
CA LEU A 168 10.28 -7.74 4.69
C LEU A 168 10.15 -6.30 4.16
N THR A 169 11.04 -5.42 4.63
CA THR A 169 11.14 -4.01 4.16
C THR A 169 12.06 -3.85 2.94
N GLY A 170 12.49 -4.96 2.34
CA GLY A 170 13.32 -4.98 1.14
C GLY A 170 12.49 -5.12 -0.14
N THR A 171 13.15 -5.25 -1.28
CA THR A 171 12.54 -5.54 -2.58
C THR A 171 12.13 -7.01 -2.76
N SER A 172 12.30 -7.81 -1.70
CA SER A 172 12.01 -9.25 -1.68
C SER A 172 11.04 -9.60 -0.56
N GLY A 173 10.16 -10.56 -0.82
CA GLY A 173 9.33 -11.22 0.19
C GLY A 173 10.17 -12.17 1.05
N GLY A 174 9.63 -12.53 2.21
CA GLY A 174 10.26 -13.53 3.08
C GLY A 174 10.16 -14.93 2.50
N ASP A 175 11.22 -15.72 2.69
CA ASP A 175 11.21 -17.15 2.37
C ASP A 175 10.12 -17.88 3.16
N GLY A 176 9.58 -18.92 2.52
CA GLY A 176 8.60 -19.82 3.10
C GLY A 176 9.24 -21.00 3.80
N ILE A 177 8.42 -21.75 4.51
CA ILE A 177 8.84 -22.93 5.26
C ILE A 177 9.43 -23.96 4.28
N THR A 178 10.56 -24.57 4.65
CA THR A 178 11.38 -25.51 3.85
C THR A 178 12.15 -24.93 2.66
N GLY A 179 12.44 -23.63 2.64
CA GLY A 179 13.38 -23.03 1.68
C GLY A 179 12.78 -22.66 0.32
N TYR A 180 11.44 -22.54 0.24
CA TYR A 180 10.81 -21.89 -0.91
C TYR A 180 11.14 -20.40 -0.87
N ALA A 181 11.76 -19.88 -1.92
CA ALA A 181 12.19 -18.49 -1.97
C ALA A 181 10.97 -17.55 -1.96
N GLY A 182 11.08 -16.46 -1.19
CA GLY A 182 10.16 -15.34 -1.27
C GLY A 182 10.20 -14.65 -2.64
N GLY A 183 9.23 -13.77 -2.88
CA GLY A 183 9.21 -13.01 -4.14
C GLY A 183 10.43 -12.11 -4.26
N THR A 184 10.97 -11.88 -5.45
CA THR A 184 12.13 -10.97 -5.62
C THR A 184 11.88 -10.02 -6.79
N ASN A 185 12.42 -8.80 -6.71
CA ASN A 185 12.40 -7.81 -7.80
C ASN A 185 10.98 -7.52 -8.37
N GLY A 186 9.97 -7.44 -7.51
CA GLY A 186 8.60 -7.27 -8.00
C GLY A 186 7.88 -8.57 -8.34
N SER A 187 8.48 -9.75 -8.12
CA SER A 187 7.84 -11.04 -8.38
C SER A 187 7.17 -11.60 -7.13
N GLY A 188 6.26 -12.54 -7.34
CA GLY A 188 5.64 -13.34 -6.28
C GLY A 188 6.60 -14.35 -5.72
N GLY A 189 6.32 -14.76 -4.49
CA GLY A 189 7.10 -15.84 -3.88
C GLY A 189 6.80 -17.19 -4.53
N GLY A 190 7.73 -18.13 -4.35
CA GLY A 190 7.55 -19.50 -4.80
C GLY A 190 6.32 -20.13 -4.14
N GLY A 191 5.46 -20.76 -4.93
CA GLY A 191 4.39 -21.59 -4.40
C GLY A 191 5.00 -22.77 -3.65
N SER A 192 4.54 -23.03 -2.43
CA SER A 192 4.90 -24.28 -1.77
C SER A 192 4.09 -25.44 -2.36
N SER A 193 4.74 -26.58 -2.60
CA SER A 193 4.05 -27.79 -3.05
C SER A 193 3.50 -28.57 -1.84
N GLY A 194 2.18 -28.78 -1.80
CA GLY A 194 1.53 -29.63 -0.79
C GLY A 194 1.00 -28.87 0.42
N ASN A 195 1.23 -29.43 1.61
CA ASN A 195 0.60 -29.00 2.87
C ASN A 195 1.25 -27.77 3.52
N TRP A 196 2.31 -27.21 2.94
CA TRP A 196 3.07 -26.13 3.56
C TRP A 196 2.55 -24.75 3.17
N GLY A 197 2.77 -23.79 4.05
CA GLY A 197 2.34 -22.40 3.85
C GLY A 197 3.03 -21.73 2.66
N GLY A 198 2.35 -20.77 2.05
CA GLY A 198 2.88 -19.93 0.99
C GLY A 198 3.97 -18.98 1.49
N THR A 199 4.88 -18.62 0.59
CA THR A 199 5.93 -17.62 0.81
C THR A 199 5.35 -16.20 0.82
N GLY A 200 6.10 -15.21 1.31
CA GLY A 200 5.69 -13.81 1.21
C GLY A 200 5.86 -13.26 -0.21
N GLY A 201 4.88 -12.49 -0.69
CA GLY A 201 4.88 -11.89 -2.02
C GLY A 201 5.51 -10.51 -2.07
N ALA A 202 6.31 -10.25 -3.10
CA ALA A 202 6.81 -8.92 -3.46
C ALA A 202 6.29 -8.47 -4.85
N GLY A 203 5.10 -8.90 -5.25
CA GLY A 203 4.56 -8.70 -6.59
C GLY A 203 4.29 -7.24 -7.00
N LEU A 204 5.20 -6.57 -7.71
CA LEU A 204 4.98 -5.36 -8.52
C LEU A 204 4.76 -5.70 -10.01
N THR A 205 5.45 -6.72 -10.53
CA THR A 205 5.50 -7.15 -11.94
C THR A 205 5.08 -8.62 -12.13
N GLY A 206 4.78 -9.34 -11.04
CA GLY A 206 4.26 -10.70 -11.04
C GLY A 206 3.17 -10.89 -9.98
N ASN A 207 2.68 -12.13 -9.83
CA ASN A 207 1.75 -12.46 -8.75
C ASN A 207 2.35 -12.07 -7.38
N GLY A 208 1.54 -11.84 -6.35
CA GLY A 208 2.02 -11.87 -4.95
C GLY A 208 2.26 -13.31 -4.53
#